data_AF-A0A0M0LFB1-F1
#
_entry.id   AF-A0A0M0LFB1-F1
#
_cell.length_a   1.000
_cell.length_b   1.000
_cell.length_c   1.000
_cell.angle_alpha   90.00
_cell.angle_beta   90.00
_cell.angle_gamma   90.00
#
_symmetry.space_group_name_H-M   'P 1'
#
loop_
_entity.id
_entity.type
_entity.pdbx_description
1 polymer ?
#
loop_
_entity_poly.entity_id
_entity_poly.type
_entity_poly.pdbx_seq_one_letter_code
_entity_poly.pdbx_strand_id
1 'polypeptide(L)' 'MILLRLCSGSIEVTAALFMFKYNDLEKAFYINTLLALVGPTVLIVTTGIGLLGLAEKVSLLKMVCLFSGIFLILFSLNSK' A
#
# COMPACT_ATOMS: atom_id res chain seq x y z
N MET A 1 12.94 3.32 1.31
CA MET A 1 11.59 3.56 1.89
C MET A 1 11.02 4.92 1.51
N ILE A 2 11.70 6.03 1.83
CA ILE A 2 11.17 7.41 1.64
C ILE A 2 10.78 7.68 0.18
N LEU A 3 11.67 7.40 -0.78
CA LEU A 3 11.39 7.57 -2.21
C LEU A 3 10.14 6.79 -2.67
N LEU A 4 9.96 5.54 -2.21
CA LEU A 4 8.76 4.75 -2.53
C LEU A 4 7.48 5.40 -1.99
N ARG A 5 7.54 6.02 -0.81
CA ARG A 5 6.39 6.75 -0.24
C ARG A 5 6.08 8.02 -1.01
N LEU A 6 7.11 8.77 -1.42
CA LEU A 6 6.94 9.94 -2.26
C LEU A 6 6.30 9.54 -3.60
N CYS A 7 6.83 8.53 -4.28
CA CYS A 7 6.26 8.03 -5.53
C CYS A 7 4.80 7.56 -5.36
N SER A 8 4.53 6.75 -4.33
CA SER A 8 3.16 6.28 -4.05
C SER A 8 2.20 7.43 -3.77
N GLY A 9 2.59 8.41 -2.95
CA GLY A 9 1.78 9.58 -2.67
C GLY A 9 1.52 10.43 -3.92
N SER A 10 2.52 10.56 -4.81
CA SER A 10 2.34 11.23 -6.09
C SER A 10 1.35 10.50 -7.01
N ILE A 11 1.33 9.16 -7.00
CA ILE A 11 0.34 8.37 -7.75
C ILE A 11 -1.07 8.64 -7.23
N GLU A 12 -1.27 8.66 -5.92
CA GLU A 12 -2.57 8.99 -5.28
C GLU A 12 -3.05 10.40 -5.67
N VAL A 13 -2.17 11.40 -5.58
CA VAL A 13 -2.50 12.78 -5.98
C VAL A 13 -2.82 12.84 -7.47
N THR A 14 -2.06 12.15 -8.32
CA THR A 14 -2.31 12.11 -9.78
C THR A 14 -3.66 11.47 -10.11
N ALA A 15 -4.00 10.38 -9.43
CA ALA A 15 -5.30 9.72 -9.57
C ALA A 15 -6.43 10.66 -9.16
N ALA A 16 -6.31 11.34 -8.02
CA ALA A 16 -7.29 12.35 -7.57
C ALA A 16 -7.45 13.50 -8.57
N LEU A 17 -6.35 13.98 -9.17
CA LEU A 17 -6.40 15.00 -10.22
C LEU A 17 -7.12 14.50 -11.47
N PHE A 18 -6.95 13.23 -11.87
CA PHE A 18 -7.71 12.65 -12.96
C PHE A 18 -9.20 12.50 -12.61
N MET A 19 -9.54 12.03 -11.41
CA MET A 19 -10.93 11.96 -10.94
C MET A 19 -11.60 13.34 -11.00
N PHE A 20 -10.90 14.38 -10.53
CA PHE A 20 -11.38 15.77 -10.59
C PHE A 20 -11.52 16.26 -12.04
N LYS A 21 -10.54 15.98 -12.90
CA LYS A 21 -10.55 16.39 -14.31
C LYS A 21 -11.72 15.78 -15.09
N TYR A 22 -12.01 14.50 -14.88
CA TYR A 22 -13.10 13.82 -15.59
C TYR A 22 -14.48 14.12 -15.00
N ASN A 23 -14.55 14.45 -13.71
CA ASN A 23 -15.78 14.81 -12.99
C ASN A 23 -16.96 13.86 -13.27
N ASP A 24 -16.64 12.56 -13.34
CA ASP A 24 -17.55 11.49 -13.74
C ASP A 24 -17.38 10.35 -12.74
N LEU A 25 -18.50 9.92 -12.13
CA LEU A 25 -18.49 8.94 -11.05
C LEU A 25 -17.98 7.58 -11.49
N GLU A 26 -18.33 7.15 -12.71
CA GLU A 26 -17.94 5.84 -13.23
C GLU A 26 -16.44 5.82 -13.50
N LYS A 27 -15.90 6.86 -14.15
CA LYS A 27 -14.45 6.99 -14.36
C LYS A 27 -13.69 7.12 -13.04
N ALA A 28 -14.22 7.86 -12.07
CA ALA A 28 -13.60 7.98 -10.76
C ALA A 28 -13.55 6.63 -10.03
N PHE A 29 -14.63 5.85 -10.11
CA PHE A 29 -14.67 4.50 -9.57
C PHE A 29 -13.61 3.59 -10.23
N TYR A 30 -13.53 3.59 -11.56
CA TYR A 30 -12.49 2.85 -12.29
C TYR A 30 -11.07 3.22 -11.87
N ILE A 31 -10.76 4.52 -11.78
CA ILE A 31 -9.45 4.99 -11.32
C ILE A 31 -9.18 4.50 -9.88
N ASN A 32 -10.17 4.60 -9.00
CA ASN A 32 -10.03 4.15 -7.61
C ASN A 32 -9.82 2.64 -7.50
N THR A 33 -10.49 1.83 -8.33
CA THR A 33 -10.26 0.38 -8.40
C THR A 33 -8.85 0.04 -8.84
N LEU A 34 -8.28 0.77 -9.82
CA LEU A 34 -6.88 0.62 -10.21
C LEU A 34 -5.92 1.00 -9.08
N LEU A 35 -6.27 2.05 -8.33
CA LEU A 35 -5.48 2.56 -7.21
C LEU A 35 -5.52 1.65 -5.98
N ALA A 36 -6.56 0.85 -5.82
CA ALA A 36 -6.79 -0.02 -4.66
C ALA A 36 -5.62 -0.99 -4.38
N LEU A 37 -4.82 -1.35 -5.38
CA LEU A 37 -3.65 -2.21 -5.21
C LEU A 37 -2.37 -1.43 -4.84
N VAL A 38 -2.28 -0.15 -5.19
CA VAL A 38 -1.06 0.66 -5.01
C VAL A 38 -0.71 0.78 -3.51
N GLY A 39 -1.69 1.14 -2.68
CA GLY A 39 -1.52 1.27 -1.24
C GLY A 39 -0.99 -0.01 -0.57
N PRO A 40 -1.69 -1.15 -0.71
CA PRO A 40 -1.23 -2.44 -0.18
C PRO A 40 0.16 -2.85 -0.69
N THR A 41 0.45 -2.73 -1.99
CA THR A 41 1.76 -3.10 -2.54
C THR A 41 2.89 -2.25 -1.96
N VAL A 42 2.71 -0.93 -1.91
CA VAL A 42 3.73 -0.03 -1.36
C VAL A 42 3.92 -0.27 0.14
N LEU A 43 2.84 -0.54 0.88
CA LEU A 43 2.91 -0.89 2.30
C LEU A 43 3.78 -2.14 2.52
N ILE A 44 3.54 -3.22 1.77
CA ILE A 44 4.29 -4.47 1.89
C ILE A 44 5.76 -4.24 1.58
N VAL A 45 6.08 -3.60 0.44
CA VAL A 45 7.46 -3.36 0.02
C VAL A 45 8.19 -2.45 1.00
N THR A 46 7.56 -1.35 1.44
CA THR A 46 8.19 -0.41 2.38
C THR A 46 8.39 -1.03 3.76
N THR A 47 7.45 -1.85 4.22
CA THR A 47 7.55 -2.59 5.49
C THR A 47 8.64 -3.64 5.41
N GLY A 48 8.75 -4.38 4.30
CA GLY A 48 9.83 -5.34 4.05
C GLY A 48 11.21 -4.68 4.09
N ILE A 49 11.38 -3.54 3.40
CA ILE A 49 12.64 -2.77 3.43
C ILE A 49 12.95 -2.29 4.85
N GLY A 50 11.95 -1.79 5.58
CA GLY A 50 12.12 -1.35 6.96
C GLY A 50 12.54 -2.49 7.90
N LEU A 51 11.89 -3.64 7.78
CA LEU A 51 12.19 -4.85 8.54
C LEU A 51 13.60 -5.38 8.26
N LEU A 52 14.04 -5.39 7.00
CA LEU A 52 15.42 -5.77 6.64
C LEU A 52 16.45 -4.87 7.32
N GLY A 53 16.22 -3.55 7.35
CA GLY A 53 17.10 -2.61 8.05
C GLY A 53 17.04 -2.69 9.58
N LEU A 54 16.02 -3.33 10.12
CA LEU A 54 15.77 -3.50 11.56
C LEU A 54 16.00 -4.94 12.04
N ALA A 55 16.43 -5.85 11.17
CA ALA A 55 16.44 -7.29 11.42
C ALA A 55 17.23 -7.69 12.67
N GLU A 56 18.32 -6.99 12.98
CA GLU A 56 19.16 -7.25 14.17
C GLU A 56 18.59 -6.63 15.45
N LYS A 57 17.65 -5.68 15.36
CA LYS A 57 17.10 -4.91 16.50
C LYS A 57 15.69 -5.33 16.88
N VAL A 58 15.04 -6.16 16.07
CA VAL A 58 13.63 -6.55 16.25
C VAL A 58 13.55 -7.95 16.82
N SER A 59 12.85 -8.09 17.94
CA SER A 59 12.62 -9.41 18.55
C SER A 59 11.73 -10.27 17.66
N LEU A 60 11.92 -11.59 17.74
CA LEU A 60 11.18 -12.58 16.95
C LEU A 60 9.66 -12.44 17.10
N LEU A 61 9.18 -12.11 18.30
CA LEU A 61 7.75 -11.87 18.58
C LEU A 61 7.19 -10.66 17.82
N LYS A 62 7.93 -9.55 17.77
CA LYS A 62 7.53 -8.37 16.97
C LYS A 62 7.49 -8.69 15.48
N MET A 63 8.42 -9.53 15.03
CA MET A 63 8.47 -9.97 13.63
C MET A 63 7.23 -10.82 13.26
N VAL A 64 6.84 -11.77 14.12
CA VAL A 64 5.62 -12.58 13.94
C VAL A 64 4.36 -11.71 13.90
N CYS A 65 4.21 -10.75 14.80
CA CYS A 65 3.07 -9.82 14.79
C CYS A 65 3.01 -8.93 13.53
N LEU A 66 4.16 -8.49 13.01
CA LEU A 66 4.20 -7.70 11.79
C LEU A 66 3.80 -8.53 10.56
N PHE A 67 4.32 -9.74 10.44
CA PHE A 67 3.96 -10.64 9.35
C PHE A 67 2.50 -11.08 9.42
N SER A 68 1.92 -11.29 10.61
CA SER A 68 0.50 -11.62 10.74
C SER A 68 -0.40 -10.47 10.27
N GLY A 69 -0.05 -9.22 10.58
CA GLY A 69 -0.78 -8.05 10.07
C GLY A 69 -0.75 -7.96 8.55
N ILE A 70 0.41 -8.16 7.93
CA ILE A 70 0.54 -8.21 6.46
C ILE A 70 -0.31 -9.34 5.88
N PHE A 71 -0.27 -10.52 6.50
CA PHE A 71 -1.04 -11.68 6.06
C PHE A 71 -2.55 -11.45 6.15
N LEU A 72 -3.04 -10.80 7.21
CA LEU A 72 -4.46 -10.45 7.35
C LEU A 72 -4.93 -9.48 6.27
N ILE A 73 -4.11 -8.47 5.91
CA ILE A 73 -4.42 -7.55 4.81
C ILE A 73 -4.54 -8.33 3.49
N LEU A 74 -3.55 -9.19 3.19
CA LEU A 74 -3.56 -10.01 1.98
C LEU A 74 -4.73 -10.99 1.94
N PHE A 75 -5.04 -11.62 3.07
CA PHE A 75 -6.18 -12.51 3.22
C PHE A 75 -7.49 -11.76 2.95
N SER A 76 -7.67 -10.58 3.54
CA SER A 76 -8.86 -9.75 3.32
C SER A 76 -9.04 -9.34 1.85
N LEU A 77 -7.95 -9.13 1.11
CA LEU A 77 -8.02 -8.78 -0.32
C LEU A 77 -8.40 -9.99 -1.20
N ASN A 78 -8.10 -11.21 -0.76
CA ASN A 78 -8.35 -12.44 -1.53
C ASN A 78 -9.57 -13.24 -1.04
N SER A 79 -10.13 -12.89 0.12
CA SER A 79 -11.34 -13.53 0.65
C SER A 79 -12.54 -13.08 -0.17
N LYS A 80 -13.27 -14.05 -0.74
CA LYS A 80 -14.52 -13.85 -1.47
C LYS A 80 -15.66 -13.39 -0.57
#